data_AF-A0ABD3NZ95-F1
#
_entry.id   AF-A0ABD3NZ95-F1
#
_cell.length_a   1.000
_cell.length_b   1.000
_cell.length_c   1.000
_cell.angle_alpha   90.00
_cell.angle_beta   90.00
_cell.angle_gamma   90.00
#
_symmetry.space_group_name_H-M   'P 1'
#
loop_
_entity.id
_entity.type
_entity.pdbx_description
1 polymer ?
#
loop_
_entity_poly.entity_id
_entity_poly.type
_entity_poly.pdbx_seq_one_letter_code
_entity_poly.pdbx_strand_id
1 'polypeptide(L)'
;MDRVKVPVKHEAKKAHFVALRDAFLVWNPKKMAELEERIRDSGMTDEEIQAQKYFNSRLFRDCVERKVPSPRILYWRVRAVYVMYGKMNDSKTQKPLFNSNAWKKANNVLKDILQGYYSDPPHLEFYSKRLG
;
A
#
# COMPACT_ATOMS: atom_id res chain seq x y z
N MET A 1 -9.24 5.90 8.66
CA MET A 1 -8.31 6.80 7.95
C MET A 1 -9.07 7.57 6.89
N ASP A 2 -9.26 8.88 7.08
CA ASP A 2 -9.74 9.75 5.99
C ASP A 2 -8.59 9.91 4.98
N ARG A 3 -8.75 9.26 3.82
CA ARG A 3 -7.67 9.08 2.84
C ARG A 3 -7.50 10.34 2.00
N VAL A 4 -6.31 10.50 1.43
CA VAL A 4 -6.08 11.51 0.40
C VAL A 4 -7.06 11.27 -0.76
N LYS A 5 -7.91 12.25 -1.06
CA LYS A 5 -8.86 12.19 -2.17
C LYS A 5 -8.15 12.56 -3.46
N VAL A 6 -8.15 11.65 -4.43
CA VAL A 6 -7.54 11.83 -5.76
C VAL A 6 -8.60 11.72 -6.86
N PRO A 7 -8.38 12.33 -8.05
CA PRO A 7 -9.36 12.27 -9.13
C PRO A 7 -9.66 10.83 -9.56
N VAL A 8 -10.94 10.51 -9.74
CA VAL A 8 -11.41 9.13 -9.96
C VAL A 8 -10.86 8.51 -11.25
N LYS A 9 -10.73 9.32 -12.30
CA LYS A 9 -10.32 8.92 -13.66
C LYS A 9 -8.83 9.13 -13.96
N HIS A 10 -8.04 9.54 -12.96
CA HIS A 10 -6.60 9.74 -13.16
C HIS A 10 -5.89 8.41 -13.34
N GLU A 11 -5.06 8.29 -14.38
CA GLU A 11 -4.39 7.02 -14.74
C GLU A 11 -3.50 6.45 -13.60
N ALA A 12 -2.77 7.30 -12.89
CA ALA A 12 -1.92 6.93 -11.76
C ALA A 12 -2.69 6.47 -10.50
N LYS A 13 -4.02 6.63 -10.45
CA LYS A 13 -4.82 6.36 -9.23
C LYS A 13 -4.64 4.93 -8.71
N LYS A 14 -4.74 3.92 -9.58
CA LYS A 14 -4.64 2.50 -9.15
C LYS A 14 -3.25 2.20 -8.62
N ALA A 15 -2.21 2.60 -9.36
CA ALA A 15 -0.82 2.42 -8.97
C ALA A 15 -0.51 3.14 -7.64
N HIS A 16 -1.01 4.36 -7.46
CA HIS A 16 -0.90 5.10 -6.21
C HIS A 16 -1.46 4.33 -5.02
N PHE A 17 -2.69 3.80 -5.11
CA PHE A 17 -3.31 3.07 -4.00
C PHE A 17 -2.65 1.70 -3.74
N VAL A 18 -2.16 1.02 -4.77
CA VAL A 18 -1.39 -0.21 -4.61
C VAL A 18 -0.07 0.07 -3.89
N ALA A 19 0.69 1.07 -4.35
CA ALA A 19 1.94 1.47 -3.72
C ALA A 19 1.72 1.97 -2.27
N LEU A 20 0.63 2.71 -2.02
CA LEU A 20 0.29 3.16 -0.67
C LEU A 20 -0.03 1.98 0.25
N ARG A 21 -0.79 0.98 -0.22
CA ARG A 21 -1.04 -0.26 0.54
C ARG A 21 0.28 -0.93 0.92
N ASP A 22 1.18 -1.10 -0.05
CA ASP A 22 2.45 -1.82 0.16
C ASP A 22 3.45 -0.98 0.99
N ALA A 23 3.32 0.34 0.99
CA ALA A 23 4.05 1.21 1.92
C ALA A 23 3.58 1.02 3.37
N PHE A 24 2.27 0.91 3.61
CA PHE A 24 1.70 0.68 4.93
C PHE A 24 1.92 -0.75 5.44
N LEU A 25 1.67 -1.75 4.60
CA LEU A 25 1.62 -3.15 4.98
C LEU A 25 2.87 -3.87 4.50
N VAL A 26 3.76 -4.18 5.44
CA VAL A 26 4.95 -5.00 5.17
C VAL A 26 4.55 -6.46 5.31
N TRP A 27 4.56 -7.16 4.18
CA TRP A 27 4.31 -8.60 4.09
C TRP A 27 5.39 -9.43 4.79
N ASN A 28 5.03 -10.56 5.41
CA ASN A 28 6.04 -11.53 5.82
C ASN A 28 6.69 -12.16 4.57
N PRO A 29 8.01 -11.98 4.36
CA PRO A 29 8.68 -12.45 3.15
C PRO A 29 8.69 -13.97 3.01
N LYS A 30 8.80 -14.71 4.13
CA LYS A 30 8.79 -16.18 4.13
C LYS A 30 7.41 -16.70 3.71
N LYS A 31 6.34 -16.18 4.30
CA LYS A 31 4.97 -16.59 3.99
C LYS A 31 4.54 -16.17 2.57
N MET A 32 5.02 -15.02 2.10
CA MET A 32 4.86 -14.61 0.70
C MET A 32 5.50 -15.62 -0.24
N ALA A 33 6.76 -16.01 0.02
CA ALA A 33 7.48 -16.95 -0.83
C ALA A 33 6.80 -18.33 -0.85
N GLU A 34 6.38 -18.85 0.32
CA GLU A 34 5.63 -20.11 0.43
C GLU A 34 4.32 -20.07 -0.39
N LEU A 35 3.60 -18.94 -0.39
CA LEU A 35 2.36 -18.80 -1.15
C LEU A 35 2.64 -18.68 -2.66
N GLU A 36 3.60 -17.85 -3.06
CA GLU A 36 3.97 -17.66 -4.47
C GLU A 36 4.46 -18.98 -5.09
N GLU A 37 5.20 -19.80 -4.34
CA GLU A 37 5.60 -21.16 -4.76
C GLU A 37 4.40 -22.07 -5.00
N ARG A 38 3.45 -22.15 -4.05
CA ARG A 38 2.22 -22.95 -4.22
C ARG A 38 1.37 -22.50 -5.41
N ILE A 39 1.33 -21.20 -5.70
CA ILE A 39 0.61 -20.68 -6.86
C ILE A 39 1.33 -21.08 -8.16
N ARG A 40 2.67 -21.05 -8.18
CA ARG A 40 3.44 -21.56 -9.33
C ARG A 40 3.20 -23.05 -9.57
N ASP A 41 3.13 -23.86 -8.50
CA ASP A 41 2.82 -25.29 -8.62
C ASP A 41 1.43 -25.56 -9.22
N SER A 42 0.51 -24.60 -9.13
CA SER A 42 -0.79 -24.66 -9.79
C SER A 42 -0.77 -24.31 -11.28
N GLY A 43 0.39 -23.91 -11.81
CA GLY A 43 0.62 -23.62 -13.23
C GLY A 43 0.57 -22.14 -13.62
N MET A 44 0.43 -21.21 -12.67
CA MET A 44 0.44 -19.76 -12.99
C MET A 44 1.87 -19.25 -13.20
N THR A 45 2.04 -18.32 -14.15
CA THR A 45 3.33 -17.65 -14.38
C THR A 45 3.58 -16.54 -13.36
N ASP A 46 4.84 -16.11 -13.22
CA ASP A 46 5.18 -15.01 -12.32
C ASP A 46 4.46 -13.70 -12.72
N GLU A 47 4.24 -13.43 -14.01
CA GLU A 47 3.47 -12.27 -14.48
C GLU A 47 2.01 -12.32 -14.02
N GLU A 48 1.39 -13.49 -14.08
CA GLU A 48 0.01 -13.70 -13.62
C GLU A 48 -0.10 -13.52 -12.10
N ILE A 49 0.88 -14.04 -11.36
CA ILE A 49 0.98 -13.85 -9.90
C ILE A 49 1.11 -12.36 -9.57
N GLN A 50 1.98 -11.62 -10.26
CA GLN A 50 2.12 -10.18 -10.04
C GLN A 50 0.84 -9.42 -10.41
N ALA A 51 0.20 -9.76 -11.54
CA ALA A 51 -1.08 -9.17 -11.93
C ALA A 51 -2.15 -9.44 -10.87
N GLN A 52 -2.23 -10.66 -10.34
CA GLN A 52 -3.17 -11.00 -9.28
C GLN A 52 -2.89 -10.20 -8.00
N LYS A 53 -1.63 -10.06 -7.60
CA LYS A 53 -1.21 -9.24 -6.44
C LYS A 53 -1.55 -7.75 -6.61
N TYR A 54 -1.50 -7.23 -7.84
CA TYR A 54 -1.83 -5.85 -8.17
C TYR A 54 -3.35 -5.60 -8.25
N PHE A 55 -4.08 -6.45 -8.98
CA PHE A 55 -5.50 -6.25 -9.28
C PHE A 55 -6.43 -6.88 -8.23
N ASN A 56 -6.10 -8.08 -7.74
CA ASN A 56 -6.93 -8.88 -6.83
C ASN A 56 -6.11 -9.44 -5.64
N SER A 57 -5.59 -8.54 -4.81
CA SER A 57 -4.70 -8.92 -3.72
C SER A 57 -5.39 -9.63 -2.55
N ARG A 58 -6.66 -10.04 -2.67
CA ARG A 58 -7.43 -10.64 -1.57
C ARG A 58 -6.80 -11.94 -1.09
N LEU A 59 -6.41 -12.82 -2.02
CA LEU A 59 -5.77 -14.10 -1.71
C LEU A 59 -4.53 -13.90 -0.83
N PHE A 60 -3.57 -13.10 -1.31
CA PHE A 60 -2.36 -12.74 -0.56
C PHE A 60 -2.71 -12.16 0.80
N ARG A 61 -3.72 -11.28 0.85
CA ARG A 61 -4.14 -10.65 2.08
C ARG A 61 -4.75 -11.62 3.09
N ASP A 62 -5.35 -12.71 2.64
CA ASP A 62 -6.01 -13.69 3.49
C ASP A 62 -5.02 -14.79 3.92
N CYS A 63 -3.97 -15.03 3.13
CA CYS A 63 -2.99 -16.10 3.35
C CYS A 63 -1.66 -15.63 3.97
N VAL A 64 -1.32 -14.34 3.87
CA VAL A 64 -0.02 -13.82 4.30
C VAL A 64 -0.21 -12.75 5.36
N GLU A 65 0.44 -12.96 6.50
CA GLU A 65 0.51 -11.98 7.58
C GLU A 65 1.27 -10.72 7.15
N ARG A 66 0.84 -9.59 7.71
CA ARG A 66 1.50 -8.30 7.50
C ARG A 66 1.66 -7.59 8.83
N LYS A 67 2.59 -6.65 8.84
CA LYS A 67 2.73 -5.67 9.92
C LYS A 67 2.80 -4.25 9.38
N VAL A 68 2.36 -3.29 10.17
CA VAL A 68 2.64 -1.88 9.93
C VAL A 68 3.91 -1.50 10.68
N PRO A 69 4.96 -1.01 9.99
CA PRO A 69 6.25 -0.76 10.63
C PRO A 69 6.20 0.44 11.59
N SER A 70 7.29 0.61 12.34
CA SER A 70 7.44 1.71 13.30
C SER A 70 7.27 3.09 12.65
N PRO A 71 6.88 4.13 13.42
CA PRO A 71 6.55 5.47 12.88
C PRO A 71 7.60 6.03 11.93
N ARG A 72 8.88 5.91 12.30
CA ARG A 72 10.02 6.41 11.51
C ARG A 72 10.12 5.72 10.15
N ILE A 73 9.98 4.39 10.11
CA ILE A 73 10.06 3.62 8.87
C ILE A 73 8.81 3.87 8.02
N LEU A 74 7.63 3.85 8.64
CA LEU A 74 6.35 4.08 7.97
C LEU A 74 6.32 5.46 7.30
N TYR A 75 6.80 6.50 7.98
CA TYR A 75 6.86 7.86 7.45
C TYR A 75 7.59 7.91 6.10
N TRP A 76 8.79 7.33 6.02
CA TRP A 76 9.58 7.38 4.80
C TRP A 76 8.96 6.58 3.66
N ARG A 77 8.38 5.40 3.96
CA ARG A 77 7.68 4.57 2.98
C ARG A 77 6.49 5.33 2.38
N VAL A 78 5.64 5.93 3.23
CA VAL A 78 4.44 6.66 2.78
C VAL A 78 4.82 7.96 2.08
N ARG A 79 5.82 8.69 2.59
CA ARG A 79 6.33 9.92 1.95
C ARG A 79 6.86 9.64 0.54
N ALA A 80 7.60 8.55 0.34
CA ALA A 80 8.09 8.17 -0.98
C ALA A 80 6.94 7.99 -1.98
N VAL A 81 5.86 7.30 -1.58
CA VAL A 81 4.66 7.15 -2.40
C VAL A 81 4.01 8.49 -2.72
N TYR A 82 3.82 9.37 -1.71
CA TYR A 82 3.22 10.68 -1.94
C TYR A 82 4.04 11.56 -2.88
N VAL A 83 5.37 11.60 -2.71
CA VAL A 83 6.25 12.40 -3.57
C VAL A 83 6.27 11.85 -5.01
N MET A 84 6.34 10.53 -5.17
CA MET A 84 6.37 9.88 -6.47
C MET A 84 5.07 10.10 -7.24
N TYR A 85 3.93 9.77 -6.62
CA TYR A 85 2.64 9.78 -7.31
C TYR A 85 1.96 11.15 -7.30
N GLY A 86 2.13 11.95 -6.25
CA GLY A 86 1.41 13.21 -6.10
C GLY A 86 1.73 14.22 -7.20
N LYS A 87 2.93 14.14 -7.80
CA LYS A 87 3.37 14.99 -8.91
C LYS A 87 3.13 14.39 -10.30
N MET A 88 2.68 13.13 -10.39
CA MET A 88 2.41 12.51 -11.69
C MET A 88 1.24 13.22 -12.35
N ASN A 89 1.46 13.73 -13.55
CA ASN A 89 0.43 14.34 -14.37
C ASN A 89 -0.35 13.25 -15.10
N ASP A 90 -1.66 13.43 -15.17
CA ASP A 90 -2.53 12.64 -16.03
C ASP A 90 -2.27 12.98 -17.50
N SER A 91 -2.00 11.98 -18.32
CA SER A 91 -1.72 12.13 -19.75
C SER A 91 -2.77 12.94 -20.52
N LYS A 92 -4.05 12.85 -20.13
CA LYS A 92 -5.16 13.55 -20.79
C LYS A 92 -5.36 14.96 -20.25
N THR A 93 -5.49 15.09 -18.94
CA THR A 93 -5.85 16.39 -18.32
C THR A 93 -4.65 17.27 -18.00
N GLN A 94 -3.42 16.72 -18.05
CA GLN A 94 -2.17 17.38 -17.68
C GLN A 94 -2.15 17.94 -16.25
N LYS A 95 -3.07 17.46 -15.40
CA LYS A 95 -3.17 17.84 -13.99
C LYS A 95 -2.45 16.80 -13.13
N PRO A 96 -1.81 17.22 -12.02
CA PRO A 96 -1.18 16.30 -11.10
C PRO A 96 -2.23 15.48 -10.33
N LEU A 97 -1.84 14.28 -9.89
CA LEU A 97 -2.70 13.42 -9.07
C LEU A 97 -3.13 14.11 -7.78
N PHE A 98 -2.21 14.85 -7.14
CA PHE A 98 -2.50 15.60 -5.92
C PHE A 98 -2.67 17.08 -6.22
N ASN A 99 -3.86 17.60 -5.94
CA ASN A 99 -4.10 19.03 -5.83
C ASN A 99 -3.66 19.58 -4.45
N SER A 100 -3.82 20.88 -4.22
CA SER A 100 -3.44 21.54 -2.96
C SER A 100 -4.10 20.90 -1.72
N ASN A 101 -5.39 20.55 -1.82
CA ASN A 101 -6.14 19.90 -0.74
C ASN A 101 -5.63 18.48 -0.47
N ALA A 102 -5.30 17.72 -1.52
CA ALA A 102 -4.71 16.39 -1.42
C ALA A 102 -3.34 16.45 -0.72
N TRP A 103 -2.49 17.42 -1.07
CA TRP A 103 -1.21 17.65 -0.38
C TRP A 103 -1.39 18.00 1.10
N LYS A 104 -2.35 18.89 1.43
CA LYS A 104 -2.67 19.21 2.82
C LYS A 104 -3.05 17.96 3.61
N LYS A 105 -3.90 17.09 3.03
CA LYS A 105 -4.29 15.83 3.68
C LYS A 105 -3.13 14.84 3.79
N ALA A 106 -2.32 14.70 2.74
CA ALA A 106 -1.14 13.84 2.73
C ALA A 106 -0.16 14.22 3.85
N ASN A 107 0.08 15.52 4.02
CA ASN A 107 0.94 16.04 5.09
C ASN A 107 0.38 15.77 6.49
N ASN A 108 -0.95 15.85 6.67
CA ASN A 108 -1.57 15.49 7.94
C ASN A 108 -1.42 13.99 8.24
N VAL A 109 -1.61 13.11 7.24
CA VAL A 109 -1.36 11.68 7.42
C VAL A 109 0.09 11.42 7.82
N LEU A 110 1.07 12.11 7.23
CA LEU A 110 2.47 11.99 7.62
C LEU A 110 2.74 12.45 9.06
N LYS A 111 2.06 13.51 9.53
CA LYS A 111 2.13 13.95 10.94
C LYS A 111 1.57 12.89 11.88
N ASP A 112 0.40 12.37 11.59
CA ASP A 112 -0.25 11.31 12.37
C ASP A 112 0.59 10.03 12.43
N ILE A 113 1.27 9.67 11.32
CA ILE A 113 2.22 8.55 11.28
C ILE A 113 3.35 8.77 12.28
N LEU A 114 3.94 9.98 12.33
CA LEU A 114 5.02 10.28 13.28
C LEU A 114 4.57 10.20 14.74
N GLN A 115 3.29 10.47 15.01
CA GLN A 115 2.68 10.28 16.34
C GLN A 115 2.37 8.82 16.67
N GLY A 116 2.58 7.89 15.72
CA GLY A 116 2.37 6.46 15.91
C GLY A 116 0.93 6.00 15.80
N TYR A 117 0.00 6.85 15.34
CA TYR A 117 -1.42 6.51 15.23
C TYR A 117 -1.74 5.42 14.20
N TYR A 118 -0.79 5.08 13.34
CA TYR A 118 -0.97 4.07 12.29
C TYR A 118 -0.07 2.85 12.46
N SER A 119 0.97 2.92 13.27
CA SER A 119 1.91 1.82 13.44
C SER A 119 1.34 0.76 14.37
N ASP A 120 1.70 -0.49 14.13
CA ASP A 120 1.35 -1.56 15.06
C ASP A 120 2.06 -1.32 16.41
N PRO A 121 1.37 -1.48 17.56
CA PRO A 121 2.01 -1.35 18.86
C PRO A 121 3.15 -2.36 19.01
N PRO A 122 4.18 -2.04 19.80
CA PRO A 122 5.22 -3.01 20.12
C PRO A 122 4.59 -4.32 20.62
N HIS A 123 5.03 -5.44 20.05
CA HIS A 123 4.59 -6.80 20.40
C HIS A 123 3.15 -7.19 20.03
N LEU A 124 2.42 -6.37 19.26
CA LEU A 124 1.07 -6.68 18.78
C LEU A 124 0.97 -6.53 17.26
N GLU A 125 0.80 -7.64 16.53
CA GLU A 125 0.64 -7.63 15.07
C GLU A 125 -0.84 -7.81 14.69
N PHE A 126 -1.50 -6.73 14.26
CA PHE A 126 -2.95 -6.74 14.01
C PHE A 126 -3.39 -7.53 12.77
N TYR A 127 -2.51 -7.72 11.78
CA TYR A 127 -2.86 -8.36 10.50
C TYR A 127 -2.31 -9.78 10.34
N SER A 128 -2.18 -10.49 11.47
CA SER A 128 -1.60 -11.84 11.56
C SER A 128 -2.64 -12.96 11.73
N LYS A 129 -3.82 -12.67 12.32
CA LYS A 129 -4.84 -13.68 12.61
C LYS A 129 -6.23 -13.25 12.13
N ARG A 130 -6.94 -14.18 11.51
CA ARG A 130 -8.39 -14.04 11.29
C ARG A 130 -9.08 -14.56 12.56
N LEU A 131 -9.81 -13.69 13.26
CA LEU A 131 -10.68 -14.12 14.34
C LEU A 131 -11.78 -14.98 13.68
N GLY A 132 -11.82 -16.25 14.09
CA GLY A 132 -12.75 -17.26 13.59
C GLY A 132 -14.18 -17.01 14.06
#